data_AF-A0A928EW13-F1
#
_entry.id   AF-A0A928EW13-F1
#
_cell.length_a   1.000
_cell.length_b   1.000
_cell.length_c   1.000
_cell.angle_alpha   90.00
_cell.angle_beta   90.00
_cell.angle_gamma   90.00
#
_symmetry.space_group_name_H-M   'P 1'
#
loop_
_entity.id
_entity.type
_entity.pdbx_description
1 polymer ?
#
loop_
_entity_poly.entity_id
_entity_poly.type
_entity_poly.pdbx_seq_one_letter_code
_entity_poly.pdbx_strand_id
1 'polypeptide(L)'
;MELLLYLLATTVALALRVIYICMFIQAILSWFVTEDNVIMAVLTRITAPVVLPVRAILSRIPALARLPIDLSFLVAFVLLVFVMGALPTISPP
;
A
#
# COMPACT_ATOMS: atom_id res chain seq x y z
N MET A 1 20.88 0.16 -21.72
CA MET A 1 19.40 0.04 -21.60
C MET A 1 19.01 -0.93 -20.49
N GLU A 2 19.61 -2.11 -20.42
CA GLU A 2 19.31 -3.13 -19.39
C GLU A 2 19.60 -2.65 -17.95
N LEU A 3 20.74 -2.00 -17.71
CA LEU A 3 21.06 -1.42 -16.39
C LEU A 3 20.02 -0.38 -15.92
N LEU A 4 19.53 0.46 -16.84
CA LEU A 4 18.51 1.46 -16.51
C LEU A 4 17.19 0.78 -16.11
N LEU A 5 16.76 -0.23 -16.86
CA LEU A 5 15.56 -1.01 -16.55
C LEU A 5 15.68 -1.74 -15.21
N TYR A 6 16.86 -2.33 -14.93
CA TYR A 6 17.16 -2.93 -13.64
C TYR A 6 17.03 -1.92 -12.50
N LEU A 7 17.72 -0.78 -12.58
CA LEU A 7 17.68 0.25 -11.53
C LEU A 7 16.26 0.78 -11.29
N LEU A 8 15.50 1.00 -12.36
CA LEU A 8 14.10 1.44 -12.25
C LEU A 8 13.23 0.38 -11.57
N ALA A 9 13.30 -0.88 -12.02
CA ALA A 9 12.50 -1.97 -11.45
C ALA A 9 12.85 -2.20 -9.97
N THR A 10 14.14 -2.19 -9.62
CA THR A 10 14.60 -2.32 -8.24
C THR A 10 14.13 -1.16 -7.37
N THR A 11 14.18 0.07 -7.87
CA THR A 11 13.71 1.26 -7.13
C THR A 11 12.21 1.18 -6.88
N VAL A 12 11.42 0.80 -7.89
CA VAL A 12 9.97 0.60 -7.75
C VAL A 12 9.67 -0.52 -6.75
N ALA A 13 10.35 -1.66 -6.87
CA ALA A 13 10.17 -2.78 -5.94
C ALA A 13 10.49 -2.38 -4.49
N LEU A 14 11.55 -1.60 -4.27
CA LEU A 14 11.90 -1.09 -2.95
C LEU A 14 10.84 -0.14 -2.41
N ALA A 15 10.35 0.80 -3.23
CA ALA A 15 9.30 1.74 -2.84
C ALA A 15 8.01 1.01 -2.44
N LEU A 16 7.58 0.00 -3.22
CA LEU A 16 6.40 -0.79 -2.89
C LEU A 16 6.58 -1.59 -1.59
N ARG A 17 7.78 -2.13 -1.32
CA ARG A 17 8.09 -2.80 -0.04
C ARG A 17 8.01 -1.84 1.15
N VAL A 18 8.51 -0.61 1.00
CA VAL A 18 8.39 0.41 2.05
C VAL A 18 6.92 0.72 2.33
N ILE A 19 6.11 0.94 1.29
CA ILE A 19 4.67 1.18 1.44
C ILE A 19 3.99 -0.01 2.11
N TYR A 20 4.31 -1.25 1.72
CA TYR A 20 3.77 -2.46 2.31
C TYR A 20 4.05 -2.55 3.82
N ILE A 21 5.29 -2.28 4.23
CA ILE A 21 5.68 -2.25 5.64
C ILE A 21 4.93 -1.13 6.37
N CYS A 22 4.82 0.06 5.80
CA CYS A 22 4.05 1.15 6.38
C CYS A 22 2.56 0.79 6.55
N MET A 23 1.95 0.11 5.58
CA MET A 23 0.57 -0.38 5.71
C MET A 23 0.45 -1.39 6.85
N PHE A 24 1.40 -2.31 6.97
CA PHE A 24 1.40 -3.28 8.05
C PHE A 24 1.55 -2.63 9.44
N ILE A 25 2.48 -1.68 9.58
CA ILE A 25 2.66 -0.90 10.81
C ILE A 25 1.40 -0.10 11.12
N GLN A 26 0.80 0.57 10.12
CA GLN A 26 -0.43 1.33 10.28
C GLN A 26 -1.58 0.46 10.78
N ALA A 27 -1.74 -0.75 10.23
CA ALA A 27 -2.76 -1.69 10.67
C ALA A 27 -2.57 -2.09 12.14
N ILE A 28 -1.35 -2.41 12.56
CA ILE A 28 -1.04 -2.75 13.95
C ILE A 28 -1.29 -1.55 14.86
N LEU A 29 -0.75 -0.38 14.51
CA LEU A 29 -0.87 0.83 15.33
C LEU A 29 -2.30 1.34 15.43
N SER A 30 -3.16 1.07 14.44
CA SER A 30 -4.57 1.47 14.46
C SER A 30 -5.36 0.89 15.65
N TRP A 31 -4.88 -0.20 16.25
CA TRP A 31 -5.48 -0.78 17.45
C TRP A 31 -5.10 -0.08 18.74
N PHE A 32 -3.97 0.65 18.75
CA PHE A 32 -3.39 1.22 19.96
C PHE A 32 -3.35 2.74 19.95
N VAL A 33 -3.33 3.36 18.77
CA VAL A 33 -3.06 4.78 18.56
C VAL A 33 -4.25 5.44 17.88
N THR A 34 -4.66 6.60 18.40
CA THR A 34 -5.75 7.41 17.83
C THR A 34 -5.34 8.09 16.53
N GLU A 35 -6.33 8.44 15.69
CA GLU A 35 -6.09 9.01 14.35
C GLU A 35 -5.32 10.35 14.37
N ASP A 36 -5.44 11.13 15.45
CA ASP A 36 -4.76 12.43 15.62
C ASP A 36 -3.24 12.32 15.91
N ASN A 37 -2.70 11.10 15.98
CA ASN A 37 -1.28 10.91 16.21
C ASN A 37 -0.44 11.22 14.96
N VAL A 38 0.67 11.94 15.16
CA VAL A 38 1.61 12.31 14.08
C VAL A 38 2.13 11.09 13.32
N ILE A 39 2.38 9.97 14.01
CA ILE A 39 2.84 8.72 13.38
C ILE A 39 1.76 8.16 12.44
N MET A 40 0.50 8.13 12.88
CA MET A 40 -0.62 7.69 12.05
C MET A 40 -0.84 8.59 10.83
N ALA A 41 -0.67 9.90 10.99
CA ALA A 41 -0.73 10.86 9.89
C ALA A 41 0.39 10.63 8.86
N VAL A 42 1.62 10.38 9.31
CA VAL A 42 2.75 10.05 8.43
C VAL A 42 2.51 8.74 7.68
N LEU A 43 2.09 7.69 8.39
CA LEU A 43 1.80 6.39 7.77
C LEU A 43 0.69 6.52 6.73
N THR A 44 -0.41 7.20 7.07
CA THR A 44 -1.51 7.43 6.13
C THR A 44 -1.06 8.18 4.87
N ARG A 45 -0.14 9.15 4.99
CA ARG A 45 0.41 9.86 3.82
C ARG A 45 1.29 8.97 2.95
N ILE A 46 2.08 8.09 3.56
CA ILE A 46 2.93 7.14 2.81
C ILE A 46 2.07 6.09 2.09
N THR A 47 0.98 5.64 2.71
CA THR A 47 0.10 4.58 2.17
C THR A 47 -0.99 5.12 1.24
N ALA A 48 -1.30 6.42 1.32
CA ALA A 48 -2.31 7.10 0.50
C ALA A 48 -2.22 6.84 -1.01
N PRO A 49 -1.02 6.84 -1.65
CA PRO A 49 -0.92 6.61 -3.10
C PRO A 49 -1.46 5.24 -3.54
N VAL A 50 -1.46 4.24 -2.65
CA VAL A 50 -1.97 2.89 -2.92
C VAL A 50 -3.39 2.73 -2.41
N VAL A 51 -3.71 3.27 -1.23
CA VAL A 51 -5.02 3.09 -0.58
C VAL A 51 -6.11 3.96 -1.21
N LEU A 52 -5.83 5.23 -1.55
CA LEU A 52 -6.86 6.14 -2.05
C LEU A 52 -7.45 5.73 -3.41
N PRO A 53 -6.69 5.23 -4.40
CA PRO A 53 -7.27 4.74 -5.64
C PRO A 53 -8.22 3.57 -5.41
N VAL A 54 -7.84 2.62 -4.55
CA VAL A 54 -8.69 1.48 -4.19
C VAL A 54 -9.94 1.96 -3.47
N ARG A 55 -9.81 2.93 -2.55
CA ARG A 55 -10.94 3.53 -1.85
C ARG A 55 -11.91 4.24 -2.80
N ALA A 56 -11.40 4.96 -3.79
CA ALA A 56 -12.22 5.65 -4.80
C ALA A 56 -12.98 4.68 -5.72
N ILE A 57 -12.47 3.47 -5.92
CA ILE A 57 -13.16 2.40 -6.66
C ILE A 57 -14.22 1.75 -5.77
N LEU A 58 -13.87 1.34 -4.55
CA LEU A 58 -14.78 0.64 -3.64
C LEU A 58 -15.91 1.53 -3.10
N SER A 59 -15.68 2.85 -2.98
CA SER A 59 -16.72 3.81 -2.56
C SER A 59 -17.90 3.88 -3.52
N ARG A 60 -17.75 3.37 -4.76
CA ARG A 60 -18.84 3.24 -5.74
C ARG A 60 -19.80 2.09 -5.43
N ILE A 61 -19.48 1.24 -4.46
CA ILE A 61 -20.29 0.08 -4.06
C ILE A 61 -20.94 0.38 -2.70
N PRO A 62 -22.22 0.80 -2.65
CA PRO A 62 -22.87 1.25 -1.42
C PRO A 62 -22.94 0.19 -0.31
N ALA A 63 -22.96 -1.09 -0.69
CA ALA A 63 -22.96 -2.21 0.25
C ALA A 63 -21.66 -2.29 1.07
N LEU A 64 -20.52 -1.88 0.49
CA LEU A 64 -19.21 -1.94 1.16
C LEU A 64 -18.99 -0.75 2.09
N ALA A 65 -19.64 0.38 1.85
CA ALA A 65 -19.55 1.58 2.69
C ALA A 65 -20.16 1.42 4.08
N ARG A 66 -20.98 0.39 4.30
CA ARG A 66 -21.65 0.11 5.58
C ARG A 66 -20.85 -0.79 6.52
N LEU A 67 -19.69 -1.29 6.08
CA LEU A 67 -18.86 -2.16 6.89
C LEU A 67 -18.11 -1.34 7.95
N PRO A 68 -17.98 -1.86 9.19
CA PRO A 68 -17.22 -1.19 10.25
C PRO A 68 -15.70 -1.26 10.03
N ILE A 69 -15.25 -2.00 9.01
CA ILE A 69 -13.84 -2.18 8.66
C ILE A 69 -13.50 -1.40 7.40
N ASP A 70 -12.29 -0.85 7.32
CA ASP A 70 -11.79 -0.26 6.08
C ASP A 70 -11.38 -1.34 5.08
N LEU A 71 -12.38 -1.82 4.34
CA LEU A 71 -12.16 -2.83 3.30
C LEU A 71 -11.23 -2.32 2.18
N SER A 72 -11.18 -1.01 1.95
CA SER A 72 -10.30 -0.41 0.94
C SER A 72 -8.84 -0.60 1.31
N PHE A 73 -8.51 -0.44 2.60
CA PHE A 73 -7.18 -0.69 3.11
C PHE A 73 -6.78 -2.17 2.94
N LEU A 74 -7.66 -3.10 3.29
CA LEU A 74 -7.40 -4.53 3.15
C LEU A 74 -7.20 -4.93 1.68
N VAL A 75 -8.08 -4.48 0.79
CA VAL A 75 -7.98 -4.75 -0.65
C VAL A 75 -6.69 -4.14 -1.21
N ALA A 76 -6.34 -2.91 -0.83
CA ALA A 76 -5.10 -2.27 -1.24
C ALA A 76 -3.86 -3.06 -0.77
N PHE A 77 -3.87 -3.56 0.46
CA PHE A 77 -2.80 -4.41 0.99
C PHE A 77 -2.62 -5.69 0.15
N VAL A 78 -3.72 -6.39 -0.13
CA VAL A 78 -3.71 -7.62 -0.92
C VAL A 78 -3.25 -7.36 -2.36
N LEU A 79 -3.77 -6.31 -3.00
CA LEU A 79 -3.35 -5.92 -4.34
C LEU A 79 -1.85 -5.59 -4.40
N LEU A 80 -1.33 -4.91 -3.39
CA LEU A 80 0.09 -4.58 -3.31
C LEU A 80 0.96 -5.85 -3.26
N VAL A 81 0.53 -6.88 -2.52
CA VAL A 81 1.22 -8.20 -2.51
C VAL A 81 1.25 -8.83 -3.90
N PHE A 82 0.13 -8.82 -4.62
CA PHE A 82 0.08 -9.33 -5.99
C PHE A 82 0.98 -8.54 -6.94
N VAL A 83 0.97 -7.22 -6.86
CA VAL A 83 1.84 -6.36 -7.69
C VAL A 83 3.32 -6.63 -7.40
N MET A 84 3.70 -6.79 -6.12
CA MET A 84 5.07 -7.14 -5.75
C MET A 84 5.49 -8.53 -6.24
N GLY A 85 4.58 -9.51 -6.22
CA GLY A 85 4.84 -10.85 -6.74
C GLY A 85 4.90 -10.91 -8.26
N ALA A 86 4.19 -10.01 -8.95
CA ALA A 86 4.20 -9.90 -10.41
C ALA A 86 5.39 -9.11 -10.97
N LEU A 87 6.08 -8.33 -10.13
CA LEU A 87 7.28 -7.62 -10.56
C LEU A 87 8.38 -8.63 -10.94
N PRO A 88 8.96 -8.51 -12.16
CA PRO A 88 10.01 -9.42 -12.57
C PRO A 88 11.20 -9.29 -11.62
N THR A 89 11.66 -10.42 -11.08
CA THR A 89 12.93 -10.50 -10.36
C THR A 89 14.05 -10.37 -11.37
N ILE A 90 14.38 -9.12 -11.74
CA ILE A 90 15.47 -8.86 -12.67
C ILE A 90 16.77 -9.18 -11.93
N SER A 91 17.43 -10.27 -12.33
CA SER A 91 18.76 -10.60 -11.82
C SER A 91 19.76 -9.54 -12.31
N PRO A 92 20.78 -9.20 -11.49
CA PRO A 92 21.83 -8.31 -11.96
C PRO A 92 22.49 -8.90 -13.22
N PRO A 93 22.86 -8.05 -14.20
CA PRO A 93 23.56 -8.49 -15.41
C PRO A 93 24.95 -9.06 -15.11
#